data_AF-A0AAY4BS87-F1
#
_entry.id   AF-A0AAY4BS87-F1
#
_cell.length_a   1.000
_cell.length_b   1.000
_cell.length_c   1.000
_cell.angle_alpha   90.00
_cell.angle_beta   90.00
_cell.angle_gamma   90.00
#
_symmetry.space_group_name_H-M   'P 1'
#
loop_
_entity.id
_entity.type
_entity.pdbx_description
1 polymer ?
#
loop_
_entity_poly.entity_id
_entity_poly.type
_entity_poly.pdbx_seq_one_letter_code
_entity_poly.pdbx_strand_id
1 'polypeptide(L)'
;MNLWEAGPYAVTPAAKILARCVSSGAVDQEHLDSLPRDSRVFSSRLDDAVTLSGTRREIQQVRNRSDPFGRQRFEALQKFCSHLQDVLREQARLKQRLMKPLCQQNLPIQADLHRYVVELTGMAVEFIGNLEDKMKTVQLIPNTGESMNNLNTATTQLLVQVMEVEKLSKQILQWRDKQQAMNSDGCT
;
A
#
# COMPACT_ATOMS: atom_id res chain seq x y z
N MET A 1 10.16 -0.61 -53.88
CA MET A 1 10.52 -1.88 -54.57
C MET A 1 10.02 -3.02 -53.70
N ASN A 2 9.03 -3.77 -54.20
CA ASN A 2 8.31 -4.79 -53.43
C ASN A 2 9.15 -6.07 -53.37
N LEU A 3 9.63 -6.42 -52.18
CA LEU A 3 10.55 -7.53 -51.92
C LEU A 3 9.94 -8.94 -52.10
N TRP A 4 8.67 -9.05 -52.51
CA TRP A 4 7.89 -10.30 -52.45
C TRP A 4 7.17 -10.69 -53.76
N GLU A 5 7.36 -9.95 -54.84
CA GLU A 5 7.01 -10.45 -56.18
C GLU A 5 8.23 -11.16 -56.79
N ALA A 6 8.56 -12.34 -56.28
CA ALA A 6 9.53 -13.22 -56.93
C ALA A 6 8.76 -14.14 -57.88
N GLY A 7 8.78 -13.81 -59.18
CA GLY A 7 8.40 -14.77 -60.21
C GLY A 7 9.29 -16.02 -60.15
N PRO A 8 8.84 -17.16 -60.72
CA PRO A 8 9.47 -18.47 -60.55
C PRO A 8 10.94 -18.58 -61.02
N TYR A 9 11.50 -17.52 -61.62
CA TYR A 9 12.86 -17.47 -62.15
C TYR A 9 13.73 -16.34 -61.56
N ALA A 10 13.27 -15.64 -60.52
CA ALA A 10 14.04 -14.58 -59.88
C ALA A 10 14.97 -15.16 -58.79
N VAL A 11 16.29 -15.04 -58.99
CA VAL A 11 17.30 -15.45 -57.98
C VAL A 11 17.14 -14.57 -56.74
N THR A 12 16.63 -15.16 -55.65
CA THR A 12 16.42 -14.44 -54.39
C THR A 12 17.75 -13.95 -53.80
N PRO A 13 17.76 -12.85 -53.04
CA PRO A 13 18.98 -12.40 -52.35
C PRO A 13 19.60 -13.49 -51.46
N ALA A 14 18.76 -14.32 -50.84
CA ALA A 14 19.20 -15.49 -50.08
C ALA A 14 19.92 -16.53 -50.96
N ALA A 15 19.39 -16.82 -52.16
CA ALA A 15 20.05 -17.72 -53.11
C ALA A 15 21.43 -17.20 -53.56
N LYS A 16 21.60 -15.88 -53.72
CA LYS A 16 22.92 -15.28 -54.04
C LYS A 16 23.93 -15.43 -52.90
N ILE A 17 23.47 -15.29 -51.66
CA ILE A 17 24.33 -15.47 -50.47
C ILE A 17 24.74 -16.94 -50.36
N LEU A 18 23.79 -17.87 -50.50
CA LEU A 18 24.05 -19.31 -50.47
C LEU A 18 25.03 -19.71 -51.58
N ALA A 19 24.85 -19.22 -52.81
CA ALA A 19 25.77 -19.47 -53.92
C ALA A 19 27.19 -18.96 -53.62
N ARG A 20 27.34 -17.83 -52.92
CA ARG A 20 28.65 -17.32 -52.48
C ARG A 20 29.27 -18.19 -51.40
N CYS A 21 28.49 -18.70 -50.45
CA CYS A 21 28.95 -19.63 -49.41
C CYS A 21 29.42 -20.98 -49.98
N VAL A 22 28.74 -21.47 -51.01
CA VAL A 22 29.18 -22.67 -51.76
C VAL A 22 30.46 -22.37 -52.53
N SER A 23 30.51 -21.24 -53.22
CA SER A 23 31.69 -20.83 -53.98
C SER A 23 32.93 -20.56 -53.10
N SER A 24 32.73 -20.18 -51.84
CA SER A 24 33.81 -19.99 -50.87
C SER A 24 34.21 -21.27 -50.13
N GLY A 25 33.60 -22.42 -50.45
CA GLY A 25 33.84 -23.70 -49.75
C GLY A 25 33.37 -23.71 -48.30
N ALA A 26 32.51 -22.77 -47.90
CA ALA A 26 31.99 -22.69 -46.54
C ALA A 26 30.81 -23.66 -46.31
N VAL A 27 30.15 -24.09 -47.39
CA VAL A 27 29.05 -25.05 -47.39
C VAL A 27 29.14 -25.89 -48.66
N ASP A 28 29.04 -27.21 -48.56
CA ASP A 28 29.04 -28.10 -49.72
C ASP A 28 27.67 -28.17 -50.41
N GLN A 29 27.69 -28.19 -51.74
CA GLN A 29 26.47 -28.23 -52.56
C GLN A 29 25.64 -29.50 -52.31
N GLU A 30 26.29 -30.64 -52.07
CA GLU A 30 25.65 -31.91 -51.70
C GLU A 30 24.90 -31.82 -50.37
N HIS A 31 25.45 -31.10 -49.39
CA HIS A 31 24.80 -30.87 -48.10
C HIS A 31 23.56 -29.98 -48.27
N LEU A 32 23.64 -28.94 -49.10
CA LEU A 32 22.51 -28.08 -49.45
C LEU A 32 21.39 -28.82 -50.18
N ASP A 33 21.74 -29.70 -51.12
CA ASP A 33 20.78 -30.46 -51.92
C ASP A 33 20.16 -31.65 -51.15
N SER A 34 20.84 -32.13 -50.09
CA SER A 34 20.32 -33.14 -49.18
C SER A 34 19.32 -32.62 -48.14
N LEU A 35 19.17 -31.29 -48.01
CA LEU A 35 18.26 -30.69 -47.05
C LEU A 35 16.80 -31.04 -47.39
N PRO A 36 16.01 -31.50 -46.41
CA PRO A 36 14.59 -31.76 -46.61
C PRO A 36 13.88 -30.49 -47.12
N ARG A 37 13.26 -30.56 -48.30
CA ARG A 37 12.43 -29.47 -48.86
C ARG A 37 11.06 -29.36 -48.18
N ASP A 38 10.95 -29.84 -46.95
CA ASP A 38 9.71 -29.74 -46.20
C ASP A 38 9.43 -28.27 -45.87
N SER A 39 8.25 -27.81 -46.27
CA SER A 39 7.74 -26.46 -45.95
C SER A 39 7.65 -26.19 -44.44
N ARG A 40 7.88 -27.21 -43.59
CA ARG A 40 7.79 -27.18 -42.13
C ARG A 40 9.15 -27.06 -41.41
N VAL A 41 10.22 -26.69 -42.11
CA VAL A 41 11.53 -26.43 -41.50
C VAL A 41 11.51 -25.19 -40.59
N PHE A 42 10.54 -24.30 -40.78
CA PHE A 42 10.37 -23.11 -39.96
C PHE A 42 9.42 -23.35 -38.78
N SER A 43 9.71 -22.71 -37.64
CA SER A 43 8.83 -22.80 -36.46
C SER A 43 7.41 -22.35 -36.82
N SER A 44 6.40 -22.90 -36.14
CA SER A 44 4.99 -22.50 -36.31
C SER A 44 4.77 -20.98 -36.27
N ARG A 45 5.59 -20.25 -35.49
CA ARG A 45 5.54 -18.78 -35.41
C ARG A 45 5.84 -18.06 -36.72
N LEU A 46 6.68 -18.64 -37.58
CA LEU A 46 6.98 -18.04 -38.88
C LEU A 46 5.82 -18.27 -39.85
N ASP A 47 5.21 -19.45 -39.81
CA ASP A 47 4.02 -19.76 -40.60
C ASP A 47 2.84 -18.86 -40.19
N ASP A 48 2.64 -18.67 -38.88
CA ASP A 48 1.68 -17.70 -38.33
C ASP A 48 1.99 -16.26 -38.78
N ALA A 49 3.26 -15.86 -38.79
CA ALA A 49 3.64 -14.52 -39.24
C ALA A 49 3.39 -14.31 -40.74
N VAL A 50 3.64 -15.35 -41.55
CA VAL A 50 3.40 -15.33 -43.00
C VAL A 50 1.91 -15.25 -43.29
N THR A 51 1.08 -16.08 -42.65
CA THR A 51 -0.39 -16.05 -42.80
C THR A 51 -1.00 -14.72 -42.33
N LEU A 52 -0.52 -14.17 -41.21
CA LEU A 52 -0.92 -12.85 -40.70
C LEU A 52 -0.51 -11.72 -41.65
N SER A 53 0.67 -11.82 -42.26
CA SER A 53 1.10 -10.86 -43.29
C SER A 53 0.25 -10.95 -44.57
N GLY A 54 -0.20 -12.15 -44.95
CA GLY A 54 -1.08 -12.40 -46.09
C GLY A 54 -2.46 -11.77 -45.88
N THR A 55 -3.13 -12.12 -44.78
CA THR A 55 -4.43 -11.53 -44.40
C THR A 55 -4.38 -10.01 -44.28
N ARG A 56 -3.29 -9.45 -43.74
CA ARG A 56 -3.08 -7.99 -43.70
C ARG A 56 -3.03 -7.35 -45.09
N ARG A 57 -2.44 -8.02 -46.09
CA ARG A 57 -2.43 -7.53 -47.48
C ARG A 57 -3.82 -7.59 -48.11
N GLU A 58 -4.57 -8.66 -47.89
CA GLU A 58 -5.94 -8.80 -48.40
C GLU A 58 -6.85 -7.71 -47.84
N ILE A 59 -6.78 -7.45 -46.53
CA ILE A 59 -7.52 -6.36 -45.87
C ILE A 59 -7.16 -5.00 -46.48
N GLN A 60 -5.88 -4.75 -46.75
CA GLN A 60 -5.43 -3.50 -47.37
C GLN A 60 -5.94 -3.36 -48.82
N GLN A 61 -6.04 -4.47 -49.55
CA GLN A 61 -6.57 -4.49 -50.91
C GLN A 61 -8.08 -4.20 -50.93
N VAL A 62 -8.84 -4.79 -50.00
CA VAL A 62 -10.29 -4.52 -49.83
C VAL A 62 -10.53 -3.05 -49.45
N ARG A 63 -9.70 -2.48 -48.56
CA ARG A 63 -9.73 -1.05 -48.22
C ARG A 63 -9.53 -0.14 -49.45
N ASN A 64 -8.59 -0.48 -50.32
CA ASN A 64 -8.29 0.33 -51.51
C ASN A 64 -9.42 0.28 -52.55
N ARG A 65 -10.15 -0.85 -52.61
CA ARG A 65 -11.31 -1.06 -53.50
C ARG A 65 -12.63 -0.52 -52.95
N SER A 66 -12.68 -0.10 -51.68
CA SER A 66 -13.90 0.37 -51.03
C SER A 66 -14.22 1.83 -51.37
N ASP A 67 -15.51 2.15 -51.46
CA ASP A 67 -16.04 3.51 -51.64
C ASP A 67 -15.61 4.47 -50.50
N PRO A 68 -15.66 5.81 -50.70
CA PRO A 68 -15.22 6.79 -49.71
C PRO A 68 -15.81 6.59 -48.30
N PHE A 69 -17.08 6.18 -48.23
CA PHE A 69 -17.78 5.88 -46.98
C PHE A 69 -17.24 4.63 -46.26
N GLY A 70 -16.88 3.59 -47.01
CA GLY A 70 -16.25 2.39 -46.48
C GLY A 70 -14.83 2.66 -45.95
N ARG A 71 -14.07 3.52 -46.64
CA ARG A 71 -12.76 3.97 -46.17
C ARG A 71 -12.83 4.73 -44.85
N GLN A 72 -13.80 5.64 -44.70
CA GLN A 72 -14.00 6.39 -43.46
C GLN A 72 -14.32 5.47 -42.27
N ARG A 73 -15.21 4.48 -42.47
CA ARG A 73 -15.55 3.49 -41.43
C ARG A 73 -14.35 2.62 -41.06
N PHE A 74 -13.57 2.21 -42.06
CA PHE A 74 -12.34 1.44 -41.82
C PHE A 74 -11.31 2.24 -41.02
N GLU A 75 -11.15 3.52 -41.30
CA GLU A 75 -10.24 4.40 -40.55
C GLU A 75 -10.72 4.59 -39.09
N ALA A 76 -12.02 4.78 -38.87
CA ALA A 76 -12.59 4.88 -37.54
C ALA A 76 -12.37 3.59 -36.74
N LEU A 77 -12.60 2.43 -37.36
CA LEU A 77 -12.34 1.13 -36.73
C LEU A 77 -10.85 0.94 -36.41
N GLN A 78 -9.96 1.33 -37.32
CA GLN A 78 -8.52 1.24 -37.09
C GLN A 78 -8.07 2.11 -35.91
N LYS A 79 -8.57 3.35 -35.81
CA LYS A 79 -8.31 4.24 -34.67
C LYS A 79 -8.82 3.65 -33.36
N PHE A 80 -10.03 3.07 -33.39
CA PHE A 80 -10.59 2.39 -32.22
C PHE A 80 -9.72 1.20 -31.78
N CYS A 81 -9.30 0.35 -32.72
CA CYS A 81 -8.43 -0.79 -32.43
C CYS A 81 -7.06 -0.35 -31.88
N SER A 82 -6.46 0.73 -32.39
CA SER A 82 -5.20 1.25 -31.84
C SER A 82 -5.37 1.76 -30.40
N HIS A 83 -6.45 2.49 -30.12
CA HIS A 83 -6.73 2.96 -28.76
C HIS A 83 -6.93 1.79 -27.79
N LEU A 84 -7.66 0.75 -28.21
CA LEU A 84 -7.84 -0.45 -27.40
C LEU A 84 -6.50 -1.15 -27.09
N GLN A 85 -5.61 -1.22 -28.07
CA GLN A 85 -4.27 -1.79 -27.89
C GLN A 85 -3.42 -0.97 -26.90
N ASP A 86 -3.50 0.35 -26.94
CA ASP A 86 -2.81 1.22 -26.00
C ASP A 86 -3.37 1.08 -24.57
N VAL A 87 -4.69 1.02 -24.43
CA VAL A 87 -5.35 0.77 -23.12
C VAL A 87 -4.90 -0.56 -22.53
N LEU A 88 -4.87 -1.64 -23.32
CA LEU A 88 -4.39 -2.94 -22.87
C LEU A 88 -2.91 -2.91 -22.46
N ARG A 89 -2.08 -2.14 -23.17
CA ARG A 89 -0.67 -1.96 -22.83
C ARG A 89 -0.49 -1.22 -21.51
N GLU A 90 -1.27 -0.16 -21.28
CA GLU A 90 -1.26 0.57 -20.01
C GLU A 90 -1.81 -0.27 -18.85
N GLN A 91 -2.84 -1.07 -19.08
CA GLN A 91 -3.35 -2.01 -18.09
C GLN A 91 -2.27 -3.05 -17.71
N ALA A 92 -1.54 -3.59 -18.68
CA ALA A 92 -0.43 -4.52 -18.43
C ALA A 92 0.71 -3.84 -17.65
N ARG A 93 1.08 -2.61 -18.01
CA ARG A 93 2.09 -1.80 -17.29
C ARG A 93 1.65 -1.51 -15.86
N LEU A 94 0.38 -1.16 -15.66
CA LEU A 94 -0.18 -0.90 -14.34
C LEU A 94 -0.19 -2.17 -13.49
N LYS A 95 -0.65 -3.31 -14.04
CA LYS A 95 -0.58 -4.61 -13.36
C LYS A 95 0.87 -4.94 -12.97
N GLN A 96 1.83 -4.77 -13.89
CA GLN A 96 3.24 -5.00 -13.58
C GLN A 96 3.75 -4.08 -12.46
N ARG A 97 3.33 -2.82 -12.42
CA ARG A 97 3.68 -1.87 -11.35
C ARG A 97 3.03 -2.24 -10.01
N LEU A 98 1.78 -2.67 -10.01
CA LEU A 98 1.04 -3.09 -8.82
C LEU A 98 1.52 -4.45 -8.28
N MET A 99 1.98 -5.33 -9.16
CA MET A 99 2.59 -6.61 -8.80
C MET A 99 4.03 -6.47 -8.30
N LYS A 100 4.66 -5.29 -8.43
CA LYS A 100 5.94 -5.06 -7.76
C LYS A 100 5.67 -5.01 -6.25
N PRO A 101 6.28 -5.90 -5.45
CA PRO A 101 6.03 -5.92 -4.02
C PRO A 101 6.44 -4.58 -3.41
N LEU A 102 5.51 -3.94 -2.68
CA LEU A 102 5.75 -2.75 -1.86
C LEU A 102 6.87 -2.98 -0.82
N CYS A 103 7.18 -4.25 -0.53
CA CYS A 103 8.26 -4.70 0.34
C CYS A 103 9.67 -4.36 -0.18
N GLN A 104 9.83 -3.85 -1.40
CA GLN A 104 11.11 -3.31 -1.89
C GLN A 104 11.31 -1.81 -1.61
N GLN A 105 10.30 -1.10 -1.08
CA GLN A 105 10.44 0.30 -0.68
C GLN A 105 10.86 0.48 0.78
N ASN A 106 10.60 -0.51 1.64
CA ASN A 106 11.37 -0.66 2.85
C ASN A 106 12.66 -1.37 2.44
N LEU A 107 13.82 -0.73 2.66
CA LEU A 107 15.11 -1.36 2.43
C LEU A 107 15.05 -2.78 3.00
N PRO A 108 15.44 -3.83 2.24
CA PRO A 108 15.61 -5.14 2.83
C PRO A 108 16.62 -4.98 3.95
N ILE A 109 16.15 -5.03 5.20
CA ILE A 109 17.00 -5.15 6.37
C ILE A 109 17.92 -6.34 6.04
N GLN A 110 19.24 -6.14 6.07
CA GLN A 110 20.18 -7.22 5.81
C GLN A 110 19.83 -8.38 6.74
N ALA A 111 19.82 -9.63 6.26
CA ALA A 111 19.31 -10.80 7.00
C ALA A 111 19.90 -10.91 8.42
N ASP A 112 21.17 -10.54 8.53
CA ASP A 112 22.02 -10.41 9.71
C ASP A 112 21.54 -9.36 10.73
N LEU A 113 20.75 -8.36 10.30
CA LEU A 113 20.17 -7.32 11.15
C LEU A 113 18.75 -7.65 11.66
N HIS A 114 18.06 -8.64 11.09
CA HIS A 114 16.67 -8.98 11.50
C HIS A 114 16.60 -9.38 12.97
N ARG A 115 17.60 -10.14 13.46
CA ARG A 115 17.66 -10.55 14.86
C ARG A 115 17.66 -9.35 15.81
N TYR A 116 18.47 -8.33 15.52
CA TYR A 116 18.55 -7.12 16.34
C TYR A 116 17.26 -6.29 16.26
N VAL A 117 16.62 -6.21 15.09
CA VAL A 117 15.34 -5.49 14.94
C VAL A 117 14.23 -6.19 15.72
N VAL A 118 14.17 -7.52 15.68
CA VAL A 118 13.19 -8.30 16.45
C VAL A 118 13.45 -8.16 17.94
N GLU A 119 14.70 -8.30 18.39
CA GLU A 119 15.09 -8.11 19.80
C GLU A 119 14.74 -6.69 20.28
N LEU A 120 15.06 -5.65 19.51
CA LEU A 120 14.75 -4.25 19.84
C LEU A 120 13.24 -3.99 19.89
N THR A 121 12.49 -4.55 18.95
CA THR A 121 11.03 -4.42 18.94
C THR A 121 10.42 -5.11 20.16
N GLY A 122 10.93 -6.29 20.54
CA GLY A 122 10.53 -6.98 21.76
C GLY A 122 10.79 -6.14 23.01
N MET A 123 12.00 -5.60 23.16
CA MET A 123 12.36 -4.72 24.27
C MET A 123 11.50 -3.45 24.33
N ALA A 124 11.18 -2.86 23.17
CA ALA A 124 10.33 -1.67 23.11
C ALA A 124 8.90 -1.96 23.60
N VAL A 125 8.32 -3.10 23.19
CA VAL A 125 6.98 -3.52 23.63
C VAL A 125 6.97 -3.81 25.13
N GLU A 126 7.97 -4.51 25.65
CA GLU A 126 8.10 -4.79 27.08
C GLU A 126 8.26 -3.52 27.91
N PHE A 127 9.08 -2.58 27.43
CA PHE A 127 9.26 -1.27 28.06
C PHE A 127 7.96 -0.47 28.12
N ILE A 128 7.21 -0.41 27.01
CA ILE A 128 5.90 0.28 26.96
C ILE A 128 4.94 -0.34 27.98
N GLY A 129 4.82 -1.68 28.00
CA GLY A 129 3.95 -2.37 28.97
C GLY A 129 4.33 -2.07 30.42
N ASN A 130 5.62 -2.13 30.74
CA ASN A 130 6.11 -1.77 32.07
C ASN A 130 5.79 -0.31 32.44
N LEU A 131 5.96 0.62 31.50
CA LEU A 131 5.69 2.04 31.72
C LEU A 131 4.19 2.29 31.97
N GLU A 132 3.32 1.63 31.20
CA GLU A 132 1.87 1.70 31.39
C GLU A 132 1.45 1.19 32.78
N ASP A 133 2.00 0.06 33.22
CA ASP A 133 1.68 -0.50 34.53
C ASP A 133 2.20 0.36 35.70
N LYS A 134 3.39 0.95 35.55
CA LYS A 134 3.89 1.94 36.52
C LYS A 134 3.01 3.19 36.53
N MET A 135 2.53 3.66 35.39
CA MET A 135 1.63 4.80 35.31
C MET A 135 0.29 4.53 36.00
N LYS A 136 -0.32 3.35 35.79
CA LYS A 136 -1.51 2.92 36.53
C LYS A 136 -1.25 2.88 38.04
N THR A 137 -0.09 2.38 38.46
CA THR A 137 0.29 2.34 39.88
C THR A 137 0.38 3.75 40.46
N VAL A 138 0.96 4.71 39.74
CA VAL A 138 1.03 6.12 40.15
C VAL A 138 -0.36 6.76 40.24
N GLN A 139 -1.27 6.43 39.32
CA GLN A 139 -2.66 6.91 39.36
C GLN A 139 -3.46 6.36 40.56
N LEU A 140 -3.09 5.19 41.07
CA LEU A 140 -3.71 4.60 42.27
C LEU A 140 -3.17 5.20 43.58
N ILE A 141 -2.06 5.95 43.54
CA ILE A 141 -1.57 6.66 44.72
C ILE A 141 -2.63 7.71 45.07
N PRO A 142 -3.20 7.67 46.30
CA PRO A 142 -4.21 8.62 46.71
C PRO A 142 -3.75 10.04 46.44
N ASN A 143 -4.60 10.84 45.77
CA ASN A 143 -4.30 12.24 45.55
C ASN A 143 -4.25 12.93 46.93
N THR A 144 -3.03 13.13 47.42
CA THR A 144 -2.76 13.77 48.72
C THR A 144 -3.40 15.15 48.77
N GLY A 145 -3.54 15.84 47.63
CA GLY A 145 -4.26 17.10 47.52
C GLY A 145 -5.75 16.98 47.81
N GLU A 146 -6.43 15.96 47.28
CA GLU A 146 -7.86 15.73 47.55
C GLU A 146 -8.09 15.36 49.02
N SER A 147 -7.24 14.47 49.57
CA SER A 147 -7.30 14.10 50.98
C SER A 147 -7.05 15.30 51.90
N MET A 148 -6.11 16.17 51.54
CA MET A 148 -5.81 17.40 52.30
C MET A 148 -6.96 18.41 52.22
N ASN A 149 -7.62 18.56 51.07
CA ASN A 149 -8.81 19.40 50.94
C ASN A 149 -9.99 18.89 51.77
N ASN A 150 -10.20 17.56 51.80
CA ASN A 150 -11.23 16.94 52.62
C ASN A 150 -10.95 17.17 54.11
N LEU A 151 -9.69 17.01 54.54
CA LEU A 151 -9.29 17.28 55.93
C LEU A 151 -9.45 18.76 56.30
N ASN A 152 -9.10 19.68 55.41
CA ASN A 152 -9.27 21.11 55.64
C ASN A 152 -10.76 21.50 55.80
N THR A 153 -11.62 20.91 54.97
CA THR A 153 -13.08 21.06 55.08
C THR A 153 -13.60 20.53 56.42
N ALA A 154 -13.19 19.32 56.82
CA ALA A 154 -13.58 18.73 58.11
C ALA A 154 -13.07 19.57 59.30
N THR A 155 -11.86 20.10 59.22
CA THR A 155 -11.28 20.98 60.25
C THR A 155 -12.08 22.28 60.37
N THR A 156 -12.49 22.86 59.25
CA THR A 156 -13.33 24.08 59.24
C THR A 156 -14.70 23.80 59.87
N GLN A 157 -15.32 22.67 59.55
CA GLN A 157 -16.59 22.25 60.16
C GLN A 157 -16.46 22.04 61.68
N LEU A 158 -15.38 21.39 62.12
CA LEU A 158 -15.09 21.21 63.55
C LEU A 158 -14.90 22.55 64.27
N LEU A 159 -14.19 23.50 63.67
CA LEU A 159 -14.04 24.85 64.24
C LEU A 159 -15.39 25.55 64.45
N VAL A 160 -16.30 25.43 63.48
CA VAL A 160 -17.67 25.97 63.61
C VAL A 160 -18.40 25.31 64.77
N GLN A 161 -18.36 23.99 64.88
CA GLN A 161 -18.99 23.28 66.01
C GLN A 161 -18.38 23.66 67.36
N VAL A 162 -17.06 23.82 67.43
CA VAL A 162 -16.38 24.28 68.66
C VAL A 162 -16.89 25.66 69.05
N MET A 163 -17.03 26.60 68.10
CA MET A 163 -17.60 27.92 68.39
C MET A 163 -19.04 27.85 68.90
N GLU A 164 -19.87 26.97 68.35
CA GLU A 164 -21.25 26.77 68.83
C GLU A 164 -21.27 26.20 70.25
N VAL A 165 -20.44 25.19 70.53
CA VAL A 165 -20.30 24.62 71.88
C VAL A 165 -19.81 25.67 72.87
N GLU A 166 -18.84 26.50 72.48
CA GLU A 166 -18.32 27.58 73.33
C GLU A 166 -19.39 28.64 73.62
N LYS A 167 -20.22 28.98 72.61
CA LYS A 167 -21.37 29.88 72.77
C LYS A 167 -22.42 29.29 73.72
N LEU A 168 -22.79 28.03 73.53
CA LEU A 168 -23.74 27.33 74.39
C LEU A 168 -23.23 27.23 75.83
N SER A 169 -21.95 26.93 76.02
CA SER A 169 -21.29 26.91 77.33
C SER A 169 -21.39 28.26 78.04
N LYS A 170 -21.10 29.37 77.34
CA LYS A 170 -21.26 30.73 77.88
C LYS A 170 -22.71 31.02 78.29
N GLN A 171 -23.70 30.59 77.49
CA GLN A 171 -25.12 30.76 77.81
C GLN A 171 -25.54 29.98 79.06
N ILE A 172 -25.06 28.75 79.22
CA ILE A 172 -25.34 27.91 80.41
C ILE A 172 -24.75 28.55 81.67
N LEU A 173 -23.52 29.08 81.60
CA LEU A 173 -22.90 29.77 82.73
C LEU A 173 -23.70 31.01 83.12
N GLN A 174 -24.06 31.87 82.17
CA GLN A 174 -24.89 33.05 82.44
C GLN A 174 -26.26 32.69 83.03
N TRP A 175 -26.87 31.60 82.56
CA TRP A 175 -28.15 31.13 83.10
C TRP A 175 -27.99 30.63 84.55
N ARG A 176 -26.90 29.91 84.85
CA ARG A 176 -26.57 29.46 86.21
C ARG A 176 -26.35 30.64 87.16
N ASP A 177 -25.60 31.65 86.74
CA ASP A 177 -25.32 32.83 87.56
C ASP A 177 -26.62 33.59 87.89
N LYS A 178 -27.53 33.73 86.91
CA LYS A 178 -28.87 34.30 87.12
C LYS A 178 -29.71 33.48 88.11
N GLN A 179 -29.69 32.15 88.01
CA GLN A 179 -30.39 31.28 88.96
C GLN A 179 -29.84 31.40 90.39
N GLN A 180 -28.52 31.51 90.53
CA GLN A 180 -27.89 31.71 91.85
C GLN A 180 -28.25 33.08 92.45
N ALA A 181 -28.26 34.15 91.66
CA ALA A 181 -28.66 35.48 92.11
C ALA A 181 -30.14 35.55 92.54
N MET A 182 -31.05 34.91 91.80
CA MET A 182 -32.46 34.84 92.20
C MET A 182 -32.69 34.01 93.47
N ASN A 183 -31.89 32.98 93.71
CA ASN A 183 -31.98 32.16 94.93
C ASN A 183 -31.36 32.85 96.15
N SER A 184 -30.40 33.77 95.97
CA SER A 184 -29.85 34.58 97.08
C SER A 184 -30.75 35.76 97.47
N ASP A 185 -31.51 36.32 96.53
CA ASP A 185 -32.46 37.42 96.79
C ASP A 185 -33.82 36.94 97.33
N GLY A 186 -34.08 35.63 97.33
CA GLY A 186 -35.27 35.01 97.92
C GLY A 186 -35.17 34.73 99.43
N CYS A 187 -34.08 35.12 100.09
CA CYS A 187 -33.86 34.95 101.52
C CYS A 187 -33.61 36.31 102.20
N THR A 188 -34.60 37.20 102.13
CA THR A 188 -34.77 38.35 103.04
C THR A 188 -36.22 38.50 103.41
#